data_AF-A0A957Q5V6-F1
#
_entry.id   AF-A0A957Q5V6-F1
#
_cell.length_a   1.000
_cell.length_b   1.000
_cell.length_c   1.000
_cell.angle_alpha   90.00
_cell.angle_beta   90.00
_cell.angle_gamma   90.00
#
_symmetry.space_group_name_H-M   'P 1'
#
loop_
_entity.id
_entity.type
_entity.pdbx_description
1 polymer ?
#
loop_
_entity_poly.entity_id
_entity_poly.type
_entity_poly.pdbx_seq_one_letter_code
_entity_poly.pdbx_strand_id
1 'polypeptide(L)'
;DGSYNSHTIEVKPYNLPQFKIVITDTHPYYAPGATAEGTVEAAYFFGKPVVDGQVVIRGYGPTALNAKQEEALFTVSGQTDAAGRFAYQLPLPATFRDQLHNKTSTVRLEVDVVDGAAHLEQSDATVTLAEQPLLLSAVPEAGRLKPGLANVVYLQATHPDDSAAQITLDVAFGDERTWQTVTTDAFGLATLVVTPTHRAELPLLVRYGDGSTTYQATIKLPVKNQKTPSILLRPATAEVTTGGTVELDLWVAQHDASAAAAEVYVEVVKAGQVMQTAAVPLQGNHGHLTLPLDPQLVGTLLINAHLLLPGDQRASDARLILVNPTPIAVAVTADAAVYRPGDTAHLTIAATHDGQPQQGVVGISIVDESVFALEGQEAGFARTFFLLDRELRNARYAIHDFADLGDNGSPYDSYYSHQAARYPAVEPTLLEQLPTDAATMNRSRTTALLAWMAQ
;
A
#
# COMPACT_ATOMS: atom_id res chain seq x y z
N ASP A 1 10.37 -26.65 -6.02
CA ASP A 1 10.84 -25.25 -6.07
C ASP A 1 10.46 -24.56 -4.76
N GLY A 2 11.29 -24.70 -3.73
CA GLY A 2 10.99 -24.17 -2.40
C GLY A 2 11.09 -22.65 -2.36
N SER A 3 10.01 -21.96 -2.06
CA SER A 3 10.04 -20.54 -1.70
C SER A 3 10.72 -20.39 -0.34
N TYR A 4 11.82 -19.63 -0.29
CA TYR A 4 12.46 -19.26 0.97
C TYR A 4 11.78 -17.98 1.49
N ASN A 5 11.18 -18.06 2.68
CA ASN A 5 10.76 -16.88 3.44
C ASN A 5 11.86 -16.57 4.44
N SER A 6 12.43 -15.37 4.39
CA SER A 6 13.38 -14.89 5.39
C SER A 6 12.72 -13.80 6.24
N HIS A 7 12.96 -13.87 7.54
CA HIS A 7 12.64 -12.80 8.47
C HIS A 7 13.94 -12.36 9.13
N THR A 8 14.24 -11.06 9.05
CA THR A 8 15.42 -10.48 9.66
C THR A 8 15.04 -10.00 11.05
N ILE A 9 15.77 -10.47 12.06
CA ILE A 9 15.64 -10.00 13.44
C ILE A 9 16.94 -9.26 13.76
N GLU A 10 16.82 -8.00 14.14
CA GLU A 10 17.97 -7.24 14.61
C GLU A 10 18.26 -7.57 16.09
N VAL A 11 19.52 -7.86 16.42
CA VAL A 11 19.95 -8.16 17.79
C VAL A 11 20.98 -7.13 18.22
N LYS A 12 20.64 -6.33 19.23
CA LYS A 12 21.50 -5.29 19.82
C LYS A 12 21.43 -5.34 21.34
N PRO A 13 22.48 -4.91 22.07
CA PRO A 13 22.36 -4.61 23.50
C PRO A 13 21.27 -3.56 23.71
N TYR A 14 20.32 -3.81 24.60
CA TYR A 14 19.18 -2.93 24.85
C TYR A 14 19.00 -2.70 26.35
N ASN A 15 18.75 -1.45 26.71
CA ASN A 15 18.27 -1.06 28.03
C ASN A 15 16.82 -0.61 27.90
N LEU A 16 15.97 -1.01 28.85
CA LEU A 16 14.58 -0.53 28.84
C LEU A 16 14.55 1.00 29.00
N PRO A 17 13.77 1.70 28.16
CA PRO A 17 13.55 3.11 28.30
C PRO A 17 12.94 3.41 29.67
N GLN A 18 13.37 4.50 30.29
CA GLN A 18 12.92 4.93 31.61
C GLN A 18 11.59 5.70 31.54
N PHE A 19 11.37 6.39 30.44
CA PHE A 19 10.17 7.18 30.18
C PHE A 19 9.83 7.19 28.69
N LYS A 20 8.57 7.52 28.39
CA LYS A 20 8.10 7.69 27.02
C LYS A 20 8.14 9.16 26.62
N ILE A 21 8.43 9.40 25.34
CA ILE A 21 8.34 10.71 24.69
C ILE A 21 7.20 10.62 23.68
N VAL A 22 6.26 11.56 23.73
CA VAL A 22 5.18 11.71 22.76
C VAL A 22 5.31 13.07 22.11
N ILE A 23 5.33 13.09 20.78
CA ILE A 23 5.49 14.32 19.99
C ILE A 23 4.15 14.54 19.26
N THR A 24 3.56 15.71 19.46
CA THR A 24 2.27 16.07 18.86
C THR A 24 2.41 17.40 18.12
N ASP A 25 2.24 17.37 16.81
CA ASP A 25 2.12 18.56 15.98
C ASP A 25 0.72 19.19 16.10
N THR A 26 0.64 20.51 15.97
CA THR A 26 -0.63 21.25 16.04
C THR A 26 -1.44 21.11 14.74
N HIS A 27 -0.75 20.86 13.62
CA HIS A 27 -1.34 20.63 12.31
C HIS A 27 -0.77 19.36 11.68
N PRO A 28 -1.58 18.62 10.90
CA PRO A 28 -1.13 17.39 10.25
C PRO A 28 -0.05 17.61 9.18
N TYR A 29 -0.01 18.81 8.60
CA TYR A 29 1.00 19.22 7.63
C TYR A 29 1.15 20.74 7.63
N TYR A 30 2.23 21.22 7.03
CA TYR A 30 2.56 22.63 6.95
C TYR A 30 2.97 23.04 5.53
N ALA A 31 2.68 24.29 5.18
CA ALA A 31 3.16 24.86 3.92
C ALA A 31 4.68 25.13 3.99
N PRO A 32 5.41 25.05 2.85
CA PRO A 32 6.80 25.47 2.79
C PRO A 32 7.02 26.87 3.39
N GLY A 33 8.03 26.99 4.25
CA GLY A 33 8.40 28.26 4.91
C GLY A 33 7.53 28.64 6.12
N ALA A 34 6.55 27.81 6.46
CA ALA A 34 5.77 27.99 7.69
C ALA A 34 6.61 27.64 8.94
N THR A 35 6.11 28.05 10.10
CA THR A 35 6.62 27.59 11.39
C THR A 35 5.74 26.43 11.87
N ALA A 36 6.33 25.24 12.03
CA ALA A 36 5.64 24.14 12.68
C ALA A 36 5.59 24.38 14.19
N GLU A 37 4.44 24.11 14.78
CA GLU A 37 4.22 24.25 16.22
C GLU A 37 3.73 22.92 16.79
N GLY A 38 4.18 22.57 17.98
CA GLY A 38 3.75 21.34 18.62
C GLY A 38 4.27 21.22 20.04
N THR A 39 4.09 20.04 20.62
CA THR A 39 4.47 19.75 22.00
C THR A 39 5.21 18.43 22.08
N VAL A 40 6.31 18.41 22.85
CA VAL A 40 6.95 17.21 23.35
C VAL A 40 6.40 16.94 24.75
N GLU A 41 5.80 15.78 24.99
CA GLU A 41 5.40 15.30 26.32
C GLU A 41 6.32 14.16 26.75
N ALA A 42 6.91 14.27 27.94
CA ALA A 42 7.76 13.24 28.52
C ALA A 42 7.18 12.76 29.86
N ALA A 43 6.94 11.46 29.97
CA ALA A 43 6.38 10.85 31.17
C ALA A 43 6.98 9.48 31.45
N TYR A 44 7.33 9.22 32.70
CA TYR A 44 7.76 7.89 33.14
C TYR A 44 6.66 6.86 32.89
N PHE A 45 7.03 5.59 32.67
CA PHE A 45 6.06 4.50 32.45
C PHE A 45 5.11 4.28 33.64
N PHE A 46 5.48 4.72 34.84
CA PHE A 46 4.60 4.75 36.02
C PHE A 46 3.70 6.00 36.11
N GLY A 47 3.64 6.81 35.05
CA GLY A 47 2.67 7.90 34.85
C GLY A 47 3.04 9.26 35.45
N LYS A 48 4.26 9.44 36.00
CA LYS A 48 4.72 10.76 36.47
C LYS A 48 5.35 11.57 35.33
N PRO A 49 5.17 12.90 35.29
CA PRO A 49 5.84 13.74 34.29
C PRO A 49 7.34 13.81 34.55
N VAL A 50 8.12 13.93 33.47
CA VAL A 50 9.54 14.29 33.54
C VAL A 50 9.60 15.82 33.64
N VAL A 51 9.74 16.36 34.86
CA VAL A 51 9.77 17.81 35.11
C VAL A 51 11.20 18.34 34.95
N ASP A 52 11.35 19.53 34.38
CA ASP A 52 12.65 20.20 34.13
C ASP A 52 13.63 19.36 33.27
N GLY A 53 13.09 18.40 32.50
CA GLY A 53 13.87 17.57 31.59
C GLY A 53 14.38 18.39 30.42
N GLN A 54 15.65 18.23 30.06
CA GLN A 54 16.22 18.98 28.94
C GLN A 54 15.80 18.36 27.61
N VAL A 55 15.21 19.17 26.74
CA VAL A 55 14.76 18.74 25.41
C VAL A 55 15.66 19.33 24.34
N VAL A 56 16.11 18.50 23.40
CA VAL A 56 16.80 18.93 22.18
C VAL A 56 16.12 18.30 20.97
N ILE A 57 15.62 19.14 20.06
CA ILE A 57 15.00 18.73 18.80
C ILE A 57 15.95 19.08 17.67
N ARG A 58 16.32 18.09 16.85
CA ARG A 58 17.13 18.29 15.64
C ARG A 58 16.29 17.92 14.43
N GLY A 59 16.14 18.86 13.49
CA GLY A 59 15.42 18.65 12.25
C GLY A 59 16.38 18.29 11.13
N TYR A 60 16.05 17.25 10.36
CA TYR A 60 16.79 16.83 9.19
C TYR A 60 15.87 16.68 7.99
N GLY A 61 16.33 17.04 6.81
CA GLY A 61 15.55 16.88 5.60
C GLY A 61 16.34 17.26 4.35
N PRO A 62 15.75 17.05 3.17
CA PRO A 62 16.38 17.43 1.93
C PRO A 62 16.45 18.95 1.78
N THR A 63 17.57 19.43 1.24
CA THR A 63 17.73 20.83 0.87
C THR A 63 17.63 21.01 -0.64
N ALA A 64 17.45 22.26 -1.08
CA ALA A 64 17.47 22.60 -2.51
C ALA A 64 18.79 22.20 -3.20
N LEU A 65 19.89 22.07 -2.45
CA LEU A 65 21.23 21.75 -2.95
C LEU A 65 21.48 20.25 -3.03
N ASN A 66 20.92 19.45 -2.11
CA ASN A 66 21.16 18.01 -2.04
C ASN A 66 19.87 17.25 -1.71
N ALA A 67 19.23 16.68 -2.74
CA ALA A 67 17.97 15.96 -2.60
C ALA A 67 18.13 14.47 -2.21
N LYS A 68 19.36 13.95 -2.15
CA LYS A 68 19.64 12.52 -1.88
C LYS A 68 20.15 12.25 -0.46
N GLN A 69 20.45 13.29 0.29
CA GLN A 69 20.95 13.20 1.66
C GLN A 69 20.15 14.14 2.55
N GLU A 70 19.83 13.69 3.75
CA GLU A 70 19.27 14.55 4.77
C GLU A 70 20.38 15.46 5.32
N GLU A 71 20.09 16.76 5.40
CA GLU A 71 20.97 17.74 6.03
C GLU A 71 20.28 18.29 7.28
N ALA A 72 21.08 18.69 8.28
CA ALA A 72 20.56 19.35 9.46
C ALA A 72 19.96 20.71 9.08
N LEU A 73 18.69 20.91 9.39
CA LEU A 73 17.93 22.13 9.07
C LEU A 73 17.93 23.10 10.25
N PHE A 74 17.70 22.59 11.46
CA PHE A 74 17.62 23.38 12.68
C PHE A 74 17.89 22.53 13.92
N THR A 75 18.23 23.22 15.01
CA THR A 75 18.24 22.66 16.36
C THR A 75 17.47 23.60 17.28
N VAL A 76 16.49 23.07 18.01
CA VAL A 76 15.73 23.79 19.04
C VAL A 76 15.97 23.09 20.37
N SER A 77 16.05 23.85 21.45
CA SER A 77 16.25 23.30 22.79
C SER A 77 15.41 24.02 23.82
N GLY A 78 15.07 23.31 24.89
CA GLY A 78 14.31 23.87 26.00
C GLY A 78 14.19 22.87 27.14
N GLN A 79 13.19 23.08 27.99
CA GLN A 79 12.93 22.23 29.15
C GLN A 79 11.44 21.92 29.26
N THR A 80 11.13 20.73 29.74
CA THR A 80 9.76 20.36 30.08
C THR A 80 9.27 21.12 31.32
N ASP A 81 8.00 21.49 31.33
CA ASP A 81 7.35 22.16 32.44
C ASP A 81 6.95 21.19 33.57
N ALA A 82 6.20 21.69 34.56
CA ALA A 82 5.70 20.91 35.68
C ALA A 82 4.74 19.76 35.28
N ALA A 83 4.19 19.80 34.06
CA ALA A 83 3.37 18.74 33.48
C ALA A 83 4.17 17.80 32.57
N GLY A 84 5.49 17.99 32.44
CA GLY A 84 6.35 17.20 31.57
C GLY A 84 6.27 17.60 30.11
N ARG A 85 5.86 18.83 29.81
CA ARG A 85 5.60 19.31 28.44
C ARG A 85 6.58 20.38 28.01
N PHE A 86 7.00 20.33 26.76
CA PHE A 86 7.78 21.37 26.10
C PHE A 86 7.11 21.76 24.78
N ALA A 87 6.60 22.99 24.70
CA ALA A 87 6.06 23.54 23.47
C ALA A 87 7.20 24.05 22.57
N TYR A 88 7.18 23.68 21.29
CA TYR A 88 8.23 24.05 20.34
C TYR A 88 7.68 24.86 19.15
N GLN A 89 8.59 25.57 18.49
CA GLN A 89 8.39 26.22 17.20
C GLN A 89 9.57 25.87 16.30
N LEU A 90 9.31 25.26 15.14
CA LEU A 90 10.33 24.80 14.20
C LEU A 90 10.23 25.60 12.90
N PRO A 91 11.28 26.33 12.48
CA PRO A 91 11.28 27.03 11.21
C PRO A 91 11.44 26.02 10.07
N LEU A 92 10.41 25.80 9.27
CA LEU A 92 10.48 24.87 8.15
C LEU A 92 11.09 25.54 6.91
N PRO A 93 11.77 24.77 6.04
CA PRO A 93 12.38 25.32 4.84
C PRO A 93 11.32 25.87 3.88
N ALA A 94 11.59 27.04 3.28
CA ALA A 94 10.75 27.66 2.26
C ALA A 94 10.81 26.96 0.90
N THR A 95 11.86 26.18 0.67
CA THR A 95 12.07 25.43 -0.57
C THR A 95 12.56 24.04 -0.23
N PHE A 96 11.91 23.04 -0.80
CA PHE A 96 12.36 21.66 -0.83
C PHE A 96 12.31 21.17 -2.27
N ARG A 97 13.09 20.15 -2.61
CA ARG A 97 13.02 19.51 -3.91
C ARG A 97 12.06 18.33 -3.79
N ASP A 98 10.98 18.34 -4.58
CA ASP A 98 9.95 17.29 -4.64
C ASP A 98 10.58 15.88 -4.55
N GLN A 99 10.57 15.28 -3.36
CA GLN A 99 11.02 13.89 -3.19
C GLN A 99 9.89 12.90 -3.46
N LEU A 100 8.65 13.33 -3.24
CA LEU A 100 7.46 12.55 -3.51
C LEU A 100 6.78 13.14 -4.75
N HIS A 101 6.31 12.28 -5.66
CA HIS A 101 5.70 12.62 -6.95
C HIS A 101 4.45 13.55 -6.87
N ASN A 102 4.11 14.01 -5.68
CA ASN A 102 2.87 14.66 -5.26
C ASN A 102 3.12 16.04 -4.60
N LYS A 103 4.33 16.61 -4.68
CA LYS A 103 4.69 17.93 -4.09
C LYS A 103 4.65 17.97 -2.56
N THR A 104 5.00 16.85 -1.92
CA THR A 104 5.25 16.79 -0.48
C THR A 104 6.71 16.47 -0.18
N SER A 105 7.11 16.81 1.03
CA SER A 105 8.41 16.47 1.61
C SER A 105 8.24 16.25 3.10
N THR A 106 9.20 15.56 3.71
CA THR A 106 9.21 15.27 5.14
C THR A 106 10.44 15.86 5.78
N VAL A 107 10.26 16.42 6.98
CA VAL A 107 11.36 16.80 7.87
C VAL A 107 11.36 15.82 9.03
N ARG A 108 12.40 14.99 9.10
CA ARG A 108 12.60 14.06 10.23
C ARG A 108 13.06 14.86 11.45
N LEU A 109 12.47 14.57 12.59
CA LEU A 109 12.82 15.15 13.87
C LEU A 109 13.47 14.07 14.73
N GLU A 110 14.66 14.34 15.24
CA GLU A 110 15.24 13.60 16.36
C GLU A 110 15.01 14.40 17.63
N VAL A 111 14.31 13.82 18.60
CA VAL A 111 13.98 14.44 19.88
C VAL A 111 14.68 13.69 21.00
N ASP A 112 15.63 14.37 21.63
CA ASP A 112 16.32 13.90 22.83
C ASP A 112 15.67 14.55 24.06
N VAL A 113 15.37 13.74 25.07
CA VAL A 113 14.96 14.24 26.40
C VAL A 113 15.88 13.65 27.46
N VAL A 114 16.45 14.51 28.30
CA VAL A 114 17.31 14.12 29.43
C VAL A 114 16.64 14.47 30.75
N ASP A 115 16.40 13.48 31.61
CA ASP A 115 15.81 13.70 32.93
C ASP A 115 16.81 14.21 33.98
N GLY A 116 16.31 14.54 35.18
CA GLY A 116 17.16 15.02 36.28
C GLY A 116 18.18 14.00 36.82
N ALA A 117 18.05 12.72 36.46
CA ALA A 117 18.98 11.65 36.78
C ALA A 117 19.99 11.37 35.64
N ALA A 118 20.00 12.21 34.60
CA ALA A 118 20.84 12.10 33.41
C ALA A 118 20.55 10.86 32.55
N HIS A 119 19.34 10.30 32.62
CA HIS A 119 18.88 9.34 31.63
C HIS A 119 18.48 10.06 30.35
N LEU A 120 18.95 9.56 29.21
CA LEU A 120 18.59 10.04 27.88
C LEU A 120 17.61 9.06 27.25
N GLU A 121 16.47 9.57 26.82
CA GLU A 121 15.58 8.87 25.90
C GLU A 121 15.49 9.64 24.58
N GLN A 122 15.36 8.90 23.49
CA GLN A 122 15.30 9.45 22.14
C GLN A 122 14.02 9.00 21.45
N SER A 123 13.47 9.87 20.62
CA SER A 123 12.30 9.58 19.79
C SER A 123 12.43 10.26 18.44
N ASP A 124 12.01 9.56 17.39
CA ASP A 124 11.89 10.13 16.05
C ASP A 124 10.45 10.55 15.78
N ALA A 125 10.28 11.68 15.12
CA ALA A 125 9.01 12.12 14.55
C ALA A 125 9.23 12.66 13.13
N THR A 126 8.15 12.99 12.43
CA THR A 126 8.23 13.59 11.10
C THR A 126 7.20 14.68 10.97
N VAL A 127 7.64 15.82 10.43
CA VAL A 127 6.75 16.92 10.04
C VAL A 127 6.56 16.87 8.54
N THR A 128 5.30 16.85 8.10
CA THR A 128 4.95 16.84 6.69
C THR A 128 4.87 18.25 6.12
N LEU A 129 5.58 18.47 5.02
CA LEU A 129 5.54 19.66 4.19
C LEU A 129 4.73 19.40 2.93
N ALA A 130 3.82 20.32 2.58
CA ALA A 130 3.00 20.19 1.38
C ALA A 130 2.71 21.54 0.71
N GLU A 131 2.89 21.61 -0.61
CA GLU A 131 2.46 22.78 -1.39
C GLU A 131 0.94 22.82 -1.63
N GLN A 132 0.30 21.66 -1.61
CA GLN A 132 -1.12 21.49 -1.92
C GLN A 132 -1.83 20.78 -0.78
N PRO A 133 -3.09 21.13 -0.47
CA PRO A 133 -3.82 20.55 0.65
C PRO A 133 -4.39 19.16 0.33
N LEU A 134 -4.33 18.73 -0.93
CA LEU A 134 -4.75 17.40 -1.38
C LEU A 134 -3.72 16.79 -2.33
N LEU A 135 -3.50 15.49 -2.17
CA LEU A 135 -2.77 14.62 -3.07
C LEU A 135 -3.79 13.80 -3.86
N LEU A 136 -3.72 13.89 -5.18
CA LEU A 136 -4.69 13.26 -6.07
C LEU A 136 -4.02 12.20 -6.92
N SER A 137 -4.56 10.99 -6.92
CA SER A 137 -4.14 9.91 -7.81
C SER A 137 -5.34 9.29 -8.48
N ALA A 138 -5.18 8.81 -9.72
CA ALA A 138 -6.27 8.15 -10.42
C ALA A 138 -5.76 6.98 -11.26
N VAL A 139 -6.46 5.85 -11.17
CA VAL A 139 -6.06 4.60 -11.82
C VAL A 139 -7.26 3.97 -12.54
N PRO A 140 -7.13 3.62 -13.84
CA PRO A 140 -8.15 2.86 -14.55
C PRO A 140 -8.29 1.45 -13.95
N GLU A 141 -9.51 0.91 -13.90
CA GLU A 141 -9.80 -0.45 -13.38
C GLU A 141 -8.96 -1.56 -14.02
N ALA A 142 -8.50 -1.35 -15.26
CA ALA A 142 -7.69 -2.29 -16.01
C ALA A 142 -6.20 -1.91 -16.09
N GLY A 143 -5.74 -0.97 -15.27
CA GLY A 143 -4.42 -0.35 -15.32
C GLY A 143 -4.17 0.55 -16.54
N ARG A 144 -4.92 0.36 -17.62
CA ARG A 144 -5.01 1.23 -18.80
C ARG A 144 -6.45 1.29 -19.28
N LEU A 145 -6.87 2.49 -19.67
CA LEU A 145 -8.14 2.75 -20.33
C LEU A 145 -8.28 1.92 -21.62
N LYS A 146 -9.38 1.19 -21.78
CA LYS A 146 -9.71 0.34 -22.93
C LYS A 146 -10.61 1.09 -23.92
N PRO A 147 -10.10 1.50 -25.11
CA PRO A 147 -10.87 2.27 -26.09
C PRO A 147 -12.21 1.63 -26.48
N GLY A 148 -13.26 2.44 -26.55
CA GLY A 148 -14.61 2.00 -26.97
C GLY A 148 -15.40 1.22 -25.93
N LEU A 149 -14.86 1.04 -24.72
CA LEU A 149 -15.56 0.42 -23.58
C LEU A 149 -15.74 1.45 -22.46
N ALA A 150 -16.83 1.35 -21.69
CA ALA A 150 -17.01 2.16 -20.49
C ALA A 150 -16.05 1.67 -19.40
N ASN A 151 -15.01 2.45 -19.12
CA ASN A 151 -14.00 2.15 -18.11
C ASN A 151 -14.34 2.86 -16.81
N VAL A 152 -14.17 2.16 -15.71
CA VAL A 152 -14.10 2.74 -14.38
C VAL A 152 -12.70 3.29 -14.13
N VAL A 153 -12.64 4.48 -13.54
CA VAL A 153 -11.43 5.12 -13.04
C VAL A 153 -11.66 5.40 -11.56
N TYR A 154 -10.78 4.84 -10.72
CA TYR A 154 -10.75 5.13 -9.29
C TYR A 154 -9.91 6.37 -9.07
N LEU A 155 -10.52 7.40 -8.50
CA LEU A 155 -9.86 8.64 -8.08
C LEU A 155 -9.71 8.58 -6.56
N GLN A 156 -8.48 8.73 -6.07
CA GLN A 156 -8.18 8.85 -4.66
C GLN A 156 -7.74 10.27 -4.34
N ALA A 157 -8.30 10.81 -3.26
CA ALA A 157 -7.89 12.04 -2.64
C ALA A 157 -7.43 11.75 -1.20
N THR A 158 -6.19 12.10 -0.91
CA THR A 158 -5.66 12.10 0.45
C THR A 158 -5.17 13.48 0.82
N HIS A 159 -5.13 13.76 2.11
CA HIS A 159 -4.35 14.87 2.63
C HIS A 159 -2.86 14.51 2.62
N PRO A 160 -1.95 15.50 2.76
CA PRO A 160 -0.51 15.25 2.79
C PRO A 160 -0.03 14.31 3.91
N ASP A 161 -0.80 14.18 4.99
CA ASP A 161 -0.58 13.24 6.09
C ASP A 161 -1.13 11.83 5.81
N ASP A 162 -1.43 11.54 4.55
CA ASP A 162 -2.04 10.30 4.04
C ASP A 162 -3.46 10.01 4.55
N SER A 163 -4.06 10.91 5.34
CA SER A 163 -5.45 10.75 5.77
C SER A 163 -6.41 10.88 4.59
N ALA A 164 -7.48 10.08 4.61
CA ALA A 164 -8.50 10.09 3.57
C ALA A 164 -9.24 11.43 3.50
N ALA A 165 -9.35 12.03 2.31
CA ALA A 165 -10.04 13.29 2.13
C ALA A 165 -11.46 13.09 1.59
N GLN A 166 -12.47 13.21 2.46
CA GLN A 166 -13.88 13.20 2.08
C GLN A 166 -14.32 14.61 1.61
N ILE A 167 -14.34 14.84 0.29
CA ILE A 167 -14.49 16.17 -0.31
C ILE A 167 -15.19 16.11 -1.66
N THR A 168 -15.78 17.24 -2.06
CA THR A 168 -16.33 17.45 -3.40
C THR A 168 -15.28 17.98 -4.37
N LEU A 169 -15.19 17.35 -5.54
CA LEU A 169 -14.26 17.66 -6.62
C LEU A 169 -15.04 17.90 -7.92
N ASP A 170 -14.62 18.89 -8.71
CA ASP A 170 -15.05 19.00 -10.10
C ASP A 170 -14.03 18.27 -10.98
N VAL A 171 -14.49 17.38 -11.86
CA VAL A 171 -13.61 16.60 -12.74
C VAL A 171 -14.05 16.66 -14.21
N ALA A 172 -13.09 16.60 -15.12
CA ALA A 172 -13.32 16.54 -16.56
C ALA A 172 -12.32 15.63 -17.27
N PHE A 173 -12.77 14.91 -18.30
CA PHE A 173 -11.92 14.04 -19.11
C PHE A 173 -11.59 14.69 -20.45
N GLY A 174 -10.31 14.70 -20.83
CA GLY A 174 -9.84 15.10 -22.16
C GLY A 174 -9.72 16.61 -22.35
N ASP A 175 -10.81 17.35 -22.21
CA ASP A 175 -10.87 18.81 -22.31
C ASP A 175 -11.76 19.43 -21.22
N GLU A 176 -11.71 20.75 -21.08
CA GLU A 176 -12.47 21.50 -20.06
C GLU A 176 -13.95 21.73 -20.43
N ARG A 177 -14.49 21.03 -21.43
CA ARG A 177 -15.85 21.32 -21.93
C ARG A 177 -16.96 20.75 -21.06
N THR A 178 -16.73 19.57 -20.47
CA THR A 178 -17.74 18.87 -19.67
C THR A 178 -17.17 18.52 -18.31
N TRP A 179 -17.52 19.34 -17.32
CA TRP A 179 -17.22 19.10 -15.92
C TRP A 179 -18.36 18.33 -15.26
N GLN A 180 -18.02 17.40 -14.39
CA GLN A 180 -18.93 16.71 -13.49
C GLN A 180 -18.44 16.86 -12.07
N THR A 181 -19.37 17.04 -11.14
CA THR A 181 -19.05 17.12 -9.71
C THR A 181 -19.15 15.73 -9.10
N VAL A 182 -18.11 15.33 -8.37
CA VAL A 182 -18.02 14.05 -7.67
C VAL A 182 -17.66 14.29 -6.21
N THR A 183 -18.10 13.42 -5.31
CA THR A 183 -17.72 13.45 -3.90
C THR A 183 -16.98 12.16 -3.57
N THR A 184 -15.84 12.28 -2.90
CA THR A 184 -15.12 11.12 -2.36
C THR A 184 -15.81 10.61 -1.10
N ASP A 185 -15.67 9.31 -0.83
CA ASP A 185 -16.21 8.66 0.35
C ASP A 185 -15.31 8.85 1.60
N ALA A 186 -15.62 8.13 2.69
CA ALA A 186 -14.87 8.17 3.94
C ALA A 186 -13.42 7.67 3.82
N PHE A 187 -13.09 6.97 2.74
CA PHE A 187 -11.74 6.49 2.42
C PHE A 187 -11.06 7.39 1.37
N GLY A 188 -11.67 8.52 1.02
CA GLY A 188 -11.13 9.47 0.06
C GLY A 188 -11.25 8.98 -1.38
N LEU A 189 -12.15 8.04 -1.66
CA LEU A 189 -12.27 7.40 -2.97
C LEU A 189 -13.53 7.82 -3.72
N ALA A 190 -13.38 7.99 -5.02
CA ALA A 190 -14.45 8.31 -5.94
C ALA A 190 -14.34 7.44 -7.20
N THR A 191 -15.50 7.02 -7.72
CA THR A 191 -15.59 6.23 -8.95
C THR A 191 -16.06 7.10 -10.10
N LEU A 192 -15.27 7.15 -11.17
CA LEU A 192 -15.59 7.87 -12.39
C LEU A 192 -15.77 6.88 -13.54
N VAL A 193 -16.65 7.19 -14.48
CA VAL A 193 -16.84 6.37 -15.69
C VAL A 193 -16.48 7.18 -16.92
N VAL A 194 -15.67 6.59 -17.80
CA VAL A 194 -15.29 7.20 -19.08
C VAL A 194 -15.20 6.18 -20.19
N THR A 195 -15.69 6.54 -21.38
CA THR A 195 -15.51 5.74 -22.59
C THR A 195 -14.44 6.41 -23.46
N PRO A 196 -13.16 6.01 -23.32
CA PRO A 196 -12.05 6.64 -24.02
C PRO A 196 -12.14 6.37 -25.53
N THR A 197 -11.85 7.40 -26.32
CA THR A 197 -11.59 7.28 -27.76
C THR A 197 -10.10 7.01 -28.00
N HIS A 198 -9.72 6.97 -29.27
CA HIS A 198 -8.37 6.68 -29.73
C HIS A 198 -7.39 7.83 -29.40
N ARG A 199 -6.79 7.81 -28.20
CA ARG A 199 -5.65 8.66 -27.79
C ARG A 199 -4.62 7.80 -27.07
N ALA A 200 -3.36 8.23 -27.02
CA ALA A 200 -2.32 7.52 -26.27
C ALA A 200 -2.50 7.68 -24.75
N GLU A 201 -2.96 8.86 -24.33
CA GLU A 201 -3.27 9.23 -22.96
C GLU A 201 -4.55 10.08 -22.93
N LEU A 202 -5.30 9.99 -21.85
CA LEU A 202 -6.48 10.81 -21.59
C LEU A 202 -6.23 11.63 -20.32
N PRO A 203 -6.13 12.96 -20.39
CA PRO A 203 -6.00 13.78 -19.19
C PRO A 203 -7.31 13.75 -18.39
N LEU A 204 -7.19 13.56 -17.08
CA LEU A 204 -8.23 13.81 -16.08
C LEU A 204 -7.88 15.13 -15.39
N LEU A 205 -8.69 16.15 -15.64
CA LEU A 205 -8.58 17.46 -15.02
C LEU A 205 -9.41 17.42 -13.73
N VAL A 206 -8.84 17.91 -12.63
CA VAL A 206 -9.50 17.98 -11.33
C VAL A 206 -9.39 19.39 -10.80
N ARG A 207 -10.50 19.94 -10.31
CA ARG A 207 -10.57 21.23 -9.64
C ARG A 207 -11.22 21.06 -8.27
N TYR A 208 -10.64 21.73 -7.27
CA TYR A 208 -11.14 21.71 -5.91
C TYR A 208 -10.80 23.03 -5.19
N GLY A 209 -11.43 23.27 -4.04
CA GLY A 209 -11.22 24.49 -3.28
C GLY A 209 -12.35 24.76 -2.30
N ASP A 210 -12.15 25.76 -1.46
CA ASP A 210 -13.10 26.19 -0.42
C ASP A 210 -13.90 27.45 -0.83
N GLY A 211 -13.86 27.80 -2.11
CA GLY A 211 -14.49 29.01 -2.68
C GLY A 211 -13.63 30.27 -2.56
N SER A 212 -12.62 30.31 -1.70
CA SER A 212 -11.65 31.41 -1.61
C SER A 212 -10.44 31.16 -2.52
N THR A 213 -9.99 29.91 -2.57
CA THR A 213 -8.85 29.47 -3.37
C THR A 213 -9.27 28.29 -4.24
N THR A 214 -8.87 28.32 -5.51
CA THR A 214 -9.12 27.23 -6.44
C THR A 214 -7.81 26.55 -6.81
N TYR A 215 -7.74 25.25 -6.57
CA TYR A 215 -6.64 24.39 -6.95
C TYR A 215 -7.01 23.58 -8.18
N GLN A 216 -6.01 23.25 -8.99
CA GLN A 216 -6.17 22.43 -10.19
C GLN A 216 -5.07 21.37 -10.27
N ALA A 217 -5.44 20.18 -10.73
CA ALA A 217 -4.53 19.08 -11.01
C ALA A 217 -4.87 18.45 -12.36
N THR A 218 -3.86 17.86 -13.00
CA THR A 218 -4.03 17.09 -14.24
C THR A 218 -3.35 15.74 -14.08
N ILE A 219 -4.13 14.67 -14.14
CA ILE A 219 -3.65 13.29 -14.06
C ILE A 219 -3.72 12.67 -15.46
N LYS A 220 -2.61 12.11 -15.96
CA LYS A 220 -2.56 11.50 -17.28
C LYS A 220 -2.90 10.02 -17.20
N LEU A 221 -4.07 9.63 -17.70
CA LEU A 221 -4.51 8.23 -17.70
C LEU A 221 -3.99 7.51 -18.94
N PRO A 222 -3.25 6.39 -18.79
CA PRO A 222 -2.72 5.65 -19.92
C PRO A 222 -3.84 4.92 -20.65
N VAL A 223 -3.83 4.95 -21.99
CA VAL A 223 -4.81 4.25 -22.84
C VAL A 223 -4.15 3.05 -23.52
N LYS A 224 -4.83 1.92 -23.63
CA LYS A 224 -4.35 0.72 -24.32
C LYS A 224 -4.17 1.03 -25.81
N ASN A 225 -3.06 0.58 -26.39
CA ASN A 225 -2.83 0.65 -27.84
C ASN A 225 -3.75 -0.32 -28.59
N GLN A 226 -4.29 0.08 -29.74
CA GLN A 226 -5.37 -0.61 -30.48
C GLN A 226 -4.89 -1.64 -31.50
N LYS A 227 -3.71 -2.23 -31.32
CA LYS A 227 -3.27 -3.30 -32.23
C LYS A 227 -4.20 -4.51 -32.19
N THR A 228 -4.95 -4.68 -31.10
CA THR A 228 -5.96 -5.72 -30.90
C THR A 228 -7.25 -5.12 -30.33
N PRO A 229 -8.41 -5.79 -30.52
CA PRO A 229 -9.65 -5.49 -29.82
C PRO A 229 -9.45 -5.20 -28.33
N SER A 230 -10.34 -4.37 -27.79
CA SER A 230 -10.37 -4.13 -26.36
C SER A 230 -11.21 -5.20 -25.70
N ILE A 231 -10.71 -5.75 -24.61
CA ILE A 231 -11.45 -6.59 -23.68
C ILE A 231 -11.33 -5.96 -22.30
N LEU A 232 -12.43 -5.97 -21.56
CA LEU A 232 -12.54 -5.47 -20.21
C LEU A 232 -13.23 -6.54 -19.35
N LEU A 233 -12.51 -7.04 -18.34
CA LEU A 233 -13.03 -7.94 -17.33
C LEU A 233 -13.37 -7.12 -16.08
N ARG A 234 -14.61 -7.21 -15.59
CA ARG A 234 -15.03 -6.56 -14.35
C ARG A 234 -15.70 -7.58 -13.43
N PRO A 235 -15.10 -7.90 -12.28
CA PRO A 235 -15.81 -8.60 -11.24
C PRO A 235 -16.78 -7.64 -10.54
N ALA A 236 -17.91 -8.17 -10.07
CA ALA A 236 -18.87 -7.39 -9.29
C ALA A 236 -18.29 -6.97 -7.91
N THR A 237 -17.38 -7.77 -7.35
CA THR A 237 -16.64 -7.45 -6.13
C THR A 237 -15.16 -7.79 -6.28
N ALA A 238 -14.27 -7.05 -5.61
CA ALA A 238 -12.85 -7.39 -5.57
C ALA A 238 -12.53 -8.32 -4.39
N GLU A 239 -13.43 -8.37 -3.40
CA GLU A 239 -13.31 -9.18 -2.20
C GLU A 239 -14.57 -10.02 -1.98
N VAL A 240 -14.40 -11.23 -1.49
CA VAL A 240 -15.48 -12.20 -1.28
C VAL A 240 -15.04 -13.27 -0.28
N THR A 241 -15.97 -13.82 0.49
CA THR A 241 -15.67 -14.93 1.41
C THR A 241 -15.86 -16.28 0.71
N THR A 242 -15.00 -17.24 1.05
CA THR A 242 -15.13 -18.63 0.59
C THR A 242 -16.54 -19.19 0.80
N GLY A 243 -17.02 -20.01 -0.15
CA GLY A 243 -18.40 -20.49 -0.20
C GLY A 243 -19.38 -19.55 -0.89
N GLY A 244 -18.97 -18.31 -1.20
CA GLY A 244 -19.73 -17.38 -2.04
C GLY A 244 -19.54 -17.62 -3.55
N THR A 245 -20.14 -16.74 -4.34
CA THR A 245 -19.94 -16.63 -5.79
C THR A 245 -19.41 -15.25 -6.15
N VAL A 246 -18.68 -15.16 -7.25
CA VAL A 246 -18.30 -13.89 -7.88
C VAL A 246 -18.96 -13.81 -9.25
N GLU A 247 -19.64 -12.70 -9.51
CA GLU A 247 -20.14 -12.38 -10.84
C GLU A 247 -19.06 -11.67 -11.65
N LEU A 248 -18.80 -12.14 -12.87
CA LEU A 248 -17.80 -11.60 -13.79
C LEU A 248 -18.48 -11.14 -15.07
N ASP A 249 -18.36 -9.86 -15.38
CA ASP A 249 -18.76 -9.31 -16.67
C ASP A 249 -17.56 -9.09 -17.59
N LEU A 250 -17.78 -9.40 -18.86
CA LEU A 250 -16.79 -9.33 -19.93
C LEU A 250 -17.34 -8.47 -21.05
N TRP A 251 -16.68 -7.36 -21.36
CA TRP A 251 -17.01 -6.56 -22.54
C TRP A 251 -15.89 -6.58 -23.56
N VAL A 252 -16.29 -6.65 -24.83
CA VAL A 252 -15.38 -6.58 -25.97
C VAL A 252 -15.76 -5.38 -26.83
N ALA A 253 -14.77 -4.65 -27.35
CA ALA A 253 -14.98 -3.62 -28.35
C ALA A 253 -14.01 -3.79 -29.51
N GLN A 254 -14.41 -3.25 -30.67
CA GLN A 254 -13.62 -3.27 -31.91
C GLN A 254 -13.37 -4.70 -32.42
N HIS A 255 -14.34 -5.58 -32.20
CA HIS A 255 -14.42 -6.91 -32.81
C HIS A 255 -15.58 -6.94 -33.81
N ASP A 256 -15.48 -7.76 -34.85
CA ASP A 256 -16.59 -7.96 -35.79
C ASP A 256 -17.67 -8.79 -35.11
N ALA A 257 -18.73 -8.12 -34.61
CA ALA A 257 -19.87 -8.76 -33.97
C ALA A 257 -20.66 -9.71 -34.92
N SER A 258 -20.31 -9.71 -36.22
CA SER A 258 -20.89 -10.58 -37.26
C SER A 258 -20.06 -11.85 -37.49
N ALA A 259 -18.85 -11.96 -36.91
CA ALA A 259 -18.09 -13.19 -36.87
C ALA A 259 -18.80 -14.22 -35.96
N ALA A 260 -18.61 -15.52 -36.24
CA ALA A 260 -19.21 -16.61 -35.45
C ALA A 260 -19.03 -16.38 -33.94
N ALA A 261 -20.04 -16.79 -33.14
CA ALA A 261 -20.16 -16.54 -31.70
C ALA A 261 -18.79 -16.50 -31.00
N ALA A 262 -18.27 -15.29 -30.78
CA ALA A 262 -16.97 -15.11 -30.16
C ALA A 262 -17.07 -15.53 -28.70
N GLU A 263 -16.11 -16.34 -28.26
CA GLU A 263 -15.98 -16.77 -26.88
C GLU A 263 -14.80 -16.06 -26.24
N VAL A 264 -14.97 -15.70 -24.97
CA VAL A 264 -13.86 -15.27 -24.12
C VAL A 264 -13.48 -16.44 -23.22
N TYR A 265 -12.21 -16.81 -23.23
CA TYR A 265 -11.67 -17.80 -22.31
C TYR A 265 -11.26 -17.12 -21.01
N VAL A 266 -11.78 -17.63 -19.90
CA VAL A 266 -11.45 -17.17 -18.55
C VAL A 266 -10.63 -18.23 -17.84
N GLU A 267 -9.52 -17.82 -17.22
CA GLU A 267 -8.68 -18.68 -16.38
C GLU A 267 -8.63 -18.11 -14.97
N VAL A 268 -8.88 -18.96 -13.97
CA VAL A 268 -8.72 -18.65 -12.55
C VAL A 268 -7.38 -19.18 -12.11
N VAL A 269 -6.44 -18.28 -11.80
CA VAL A 269 -5.06 -18.63 -11.46
C VAL A 269 -4.79 -18.32 -9.98
N LYS A 270 -4.22 -19.28 -9.26
CA LYS A 270 -3.78 -19.11 -7.88
C LYS A 270 -2.34 -19.57 -7.75
N ALA A 271 -1.47 -18.71 -7.18
CA ALA A 271 -0.04 -19.02 -7.01
C ALA A 271 0.65 -19.53 -8.30
N GLY A 272 0.29 -18.94 -9.44
CA GLY A 272 0.81 -19.32 -10.77
C GLY A 272 0.23 -20.60 -11.39
N GLN A 273 -0.72 -21.26 -10.72
CA GLN A 273 -1.38 -22.48 -11.22
C GLN A 273 -2.81 -22.16 -11.68
N VAL A 274 -3.19 -22.67 -12.85
CA VAL A 274 -4.58 -22.59 -13.34
C VAL A 274 -5.43 -23.57 -12.53
N MET A 275 -6.36 -23.02 -11.76
CA MET A 275 -7.28 -23.77 -10.90
C MET A 275 -8.55 -24.14 -11.64
N GLN A 276 -9.08 -23.22 -12.45
CA GLN A 276 -10.31 -23.38 -13.22
C GLN A 276 -10.21 -22.65 -14.56
N THR A 277 -10.95 -23.15 -15.56
CA THR A 277 -11.09 -22.50 -16.88
C THR A 277 -12.55 -22.51 -17.32
N ALA A 278 -12.97 -21.49 -18.06
CA ALA A 278 -14.31 -21.38 -18.61
C ALA A 278 -14.28 -20.73 -20.01
N ALA A 279 -15.13 -21.18 -20.91
CA ALA A 279 -15.42 -20.49 -22.17
C ALA A 279 -16.74 -19.73 -22.02
N VAL A 280 -16.70 -18.42 -22.19
CA VAL A 280 -17.85 -17.53 -21.99
C VAL A 280 -18.33 -17.03 -23.35
N PRO A 281 -19.50 -17.47 -23.84
CA PRO A 281 -20.04 -16.98 -25.10
C PRO A 281 -20.47 -15.51 -24.97
N LEU A 282 -20.18 -14.71 -26.00
CA LEU A 282 -20.62 -13.32 -26.06
C LEU A 282 -22.02 -13.21 -26.68
N GLN A 283 -22.88 -12.45 -26.02
CA GLN A 283 -24.15 -11.95 -26.57
C GLN A 283 -23.91 -10.52 -27.07
N GLY A 284 -23.72 -10.37 -28.38
CA GLY A 284 -23.27 -9.11 -28.97
C GLY A 284 -21.82 -8.81 -28.56
N ASN A 285 -21.65 -7.92 -27.60
CA ASN A 285 -20.32 -7.50 -27.11
C ASN A 285 -20.11 -7.75 -25.61
N HIS A 286 -21.02 -8.47 -24.96
CA HIS A 286 -21.02 -8.74 -23.53
C HIS A 286 -21.12 -10.23 -23.25
N GLY A 287 -20.35 -10.70 -22.28
CA GLY A 287 -20.42 -12.05 -21.71
C GLY A 287 -20.48 -11.96 -20.19
N HIS A 288 -21.03 -13.00 -19.58
CA HIS A 288 -21.22 -13.06 -18.14
C HIS A 288 -20.88 -14.46 -17.61
N LEU A 289 -20.20 -14.52 -16.47
CA LEU A 289 -19.81 -15.76 -15.81
C LEU A 289 -19.99 -15.63 -14.30
N THR A 290 -20.76 -16.57 -13.72
CA THR A 290 -20.84 -16.76 -12.28
C THR A 290 -19.79 -17.78 -11.84
N LEU A 291 -18.85 -17.37 -10.99
CA LEU A 291 -17.74 -18.18 -10.50
C LEU A 291 -18.00 -18.61 -9.03
N PRO A 292 -18.33 -19.88 -8.75
CA PRO A 292 -18.42 -20.38 -7.38
C PRO A 292 -17.04 -20.55 -6.75
N LEU A 293 -16.90 -20.15 -5.48
CA LEU A 293 -15.62 -20.14 -4.78
C LEU A 293 -15.53 -21.24 -3.72
N ASP A 294 -14.80 -22.29 -4.05
CA ASP A 294 -14.51 -23.38 -3.13
C ASP A 294 -13.32 -23.05 -2.18
N PRO A 295 -13.12 -23.82 -1.08
CA PRO A 295 -12.04 -23.56 -0.12
C PRO A 295 -10.62 -23.63 -0.71
N GLN A 296 -10.41 -24.31 -1.84
CA GLN A 296 -9.09 -24.35 -2.51
C GLN A 296 -8.77 -23.02 -3.17
N LEU A 297 -9.75 -22.15 -3.38
CA LEU A 297 -9.61 -20.82 -3.97
C LEU A 297 -9.36 -19.70 -2.95
N VAL A 298 -9.34 -20.00 -1.63
CA VAL A 298 -8.99 -19.02 -0.58
C VAL A 298 -7.61 -18.39 -0.84
N GLY A 299 -7.53 -17.06 -0.76
CA GLY A 299 -6.34 -16.26 -1.03
C GLY A 299 -6.51 -15.36 -2.25
N THR A 300 -5.40 -14.83 -2.76
CA THR A 300 -5.40 -13.99 -3.96
C THR A 300 -5.52 -14.84 -5.22
N LEU A 301 -6.52 -14.53 -6.04
CA LEU A 301 -6.73 -15.12 -7.36
C LEU A 301 -6.44 -14.08 -8.45
N LEU A 302 -5.78 -14.51 -9.52
CA LEU A 302 -5.69 -13.78 -10.78
C LEU A 302 -6.68 -14.37 -11.77
N ILE A 303 -7.68 -13.58 -12.15
CA ILE A 303 -8.64 -13.93 -13.19
C ILE A 303 -8.14 -13.34 -14.50
N ASN A 304 -7.77 -14.19 -15.44
CA ASN A 304 -7.38 -13.77 -16.78
C ASN A 304 -8.54 -13.99 -17.75
N ALA A 305 -8.77 -13.03 -18.64
CA ALA A 305 -9.69 -13.15 -19.74
C ALA A 305 -8.95 -12.96 -21.07
N HIS A 306 -9.18 -13.87 -22.02
CA HIS A 306 -8.53 -13.90 -23.31
C HIS A 306 -9.55 -14.06 -24.43
N LEU A 307 -9.49 -13.15 -25.41
CA LEU A 307 -10.15 -13.31 -26.70
C LEU A 307 -9.08 -13.74 -27.73
N LEU A 308 -9.28 -14.92 -28.31
CA LEU A 308 -8.43 -15.45 -29.37
C LEU A 308 -8.86 -14.87 -30.72
N LEU A 309 -7.90 -14.38 -31.49
CA LEU A 309 -8.12 -13.75 -32.79
C LEU A 309 -7.38 -14.53 -33.88
N PRO A 310 -7.79 -14.41 -35.15
CA PRO A 310 -7.04 -15.00 -36.26
C PRO A 310 -5.58 -14.52 -36.27
N GLY A 311 -4.66 -15.41 -36.67
CA GLY A 311 -3.24 -15.08 -36.81
C GLY A 311 -2.47 -14.99 -35.50
N ASP A 312 -2.84 -15.80 -34.50
CA ASP A 312 -2.17 -15.91 -33.18
C ASP A 312 -2.15 -14.61 -32.36
N GLN A 313 -3.03 -13.67 -32.70
CA GLN A 313 -3.24 -12.48 -31.88
C GLN A 313 -4.19 -12.79 -30.73
N ARG A 314 -3.90 -12.18 -29.57
CA ARG A 314 -4.79 -12.24 -28.41
C ARG A 314 -5.06 -10.85 -27.86
N ALA A 315 -6.30 -10.61 -27.48
CA ALA A 315 -6.66 -9.50 -26.60
C ALA A 315 -6.87 -10.06 -25.20
N SER A 316 -6.34 -9.39 -24.18
CA SER A 316 -6.49 -9.83 -22.80
C SER A 316 -6.78 -8.70 -21.81
N ASP A 317 -7.43 -9.09 -20.73
CA ASP A 317 -7.55 -8.32 -19.50
C ASP A 317 -7.40 -9.25 -18.30
N ALA A 318 -7.01 -8.70 -17.16
CA ALA A 318 -6.84 -9.50 -15.95
C ALA A 318 -7.24 -8.71 -14.70
N ARG A 319 -7.79 -9.40 -13.70
CA ARG A 319 -8.19 -8.82 -12.42
C ARG A 319 -7.74 -9.68 -11.26
N LEU A 320 -7.42 -9.03 -10.15
CA LEU A 320 -7.18 -9.70 -8.88
C LEU A 320 -8.48 -9.75 -8.09
N ILE A 321 -8.73 -10.88 -7.45
CA ILE A 321 -9.84 -11.07 -6.52
C ILE A 321 -9.28 -11.69 -5.24
N LEU A 322 -9.62 -11.12 -4.10
CA LEU A 322 -9.27 -11.66 -2.80
C LEU A 322 -10.41 -12.55 -2.28
N VAL A 323 -10.14 -13.84 -2.15
CA VAL A 323 -11.06 -14.78 -1.51
C VAL A 323 -10.65 -14.95 -0.05
N ASN A 324 -11.45 -14.42 0.86
CA ASN A 324 -11.20 -14.56 2.28
C ASN A 324 -11.60 -15.93 2.80
N PRO A 325 -10.88 -16.47 3.79
CA PRO A 325 -11.42 -17.52 4.62
C PRO A 325 -12.64 -16.99 5.38
N THR A 326 -13.46 -17.93 5.84
CA THR A 326 -14.57 -17.63 6.74
C THR A 326 -14.08 -16.85 7.98
N PRO A 327 -14.68 -15.69 8.32
CA PRO A 327 -14.21 -14.84 9.40
C PRO A 327 -14.43 -15.51 10.76
N ILE A 328 -13.40 -15.51 11.61
CA ILE A 328 -13.46 -16.06 12.98
C ILE A 328 -13.32 -14.90 13.96
N ALA A 329 -14.31 -14.73 14.83
CA ALA A 329 -14.24 -13.80 15.94
C ALA A 329 -13.43 -14.44 17.08
N VAL A 330 -12.40 -13.73 17.55
CA VAL A 330 -11.59 -14.15 18.70
C VAL A 330 -11.84 -13.19 19.85
N ALA A 331 -12.38 -13.72 20.95
CA ALA A 331 -12.56 -12.98 22.19
C ALA A 331 -11.57 -13.49 23.24
N VAL A 332 -10.91 -12.56 23.93
CA VAL A 332 -10.02 -12.86 25.06
C VAL A 332 -10.59 -12.21 26.31
N THR A 333 -10.87 -13.01 27.33
CA THR A 333 -11.34 -12.52 28.63
C THR A 333 -10.38 -12.95 29.73
N ALA A 334 -9.88 -11.96 30.47
CA ALA A 334 -9.07 -12.17 31.66
C ALA A 334 -9.96 -12.35 32.90
N ASP A 335 -9.50 -13.12 33.87
CA ASP A 335 -10.19 -13.33 35.15
C ASP A 335 -10.00 -12.19 36.15
N ALA A 336 -9.06 -11.28 35.90
CA ALA A 336 -8.85 -10.07 36.69
C ALA A 336 -8.49 -8.88 35.78
N ALA A 337 -8.80 -7.66 36.26
CA ALA A 337 -8.43 -6.43 35.57
C ALA A 337 -6.97 -6.01 35.79
N VAL A 338 -6.36 -6.43 36.89
CA VAL A 338 -4.98 -6.09 37.28
C VAL A 338 -4.35 -7.29 37.98
N TYR A 339 -3.12 -7.61 37.60
CA TYR A 339 -2.29 -8.64 38.22
C TYR A 339 -1.08 -8.00 38.89
N ARG A 340 -0.64 -8.54 40.03
CA ARG A 340 0.62 -8.17 40.67
C ARG A 340 1.77 -8.97 40.06
N PRO A 341 3.02 -8.49 40.18
CA PRO A 341 4.18 -9.27 39.78
C PRO A 341 4.21 -10.65 40.44
N GLY A 342 4.26 -11.71 39.63
CA GLY A 342 4.24 -13.10 40.07
C GLY A 342 2.85 -13.73 40.19
N ASP A 343 1.76 -12.98 39.99
CA ASP A 343 0.42 -13.55 39.92
C ASP A 343 0.26 -14.40 38.64
N THR A 344 -0.53 -15.47 38.74
CA THR A 344 -0.92 -16.29 37.59
C THR A 344 -2.15 -15.68 36.92
N ALA A 345 -2.02 -15.27 35.67
CA ALA A 345 -3.15 -14.81 34.87
C ALA A 345 -3.90 -15.98 34.21
N HIS A 346 -5.23 -16.00 34.31
CA HIS A 346 -6.07 -16.95 33.57
C HIS A 346 -6.80 -16.23 32.44
N LEU A 347 -6.44 -16.57 31.20
CA LEU A 347 -7.06 -16.05 30.00
C LEU A 347 -7.97 -17.10 29.38
N THR A 348 -9.24 -16.75 29.15
CA THR A 348 -10.16 -17.56 28.36
C THR A 348 -10.19 -17.00 26.94
N ILE A 349 -9.91 -17.85 25.95
CA ILE A 349 -9.92 -17.49 24.54
C ILE A 349 -11.04 -18.26 23.86
N ALA A 350 -11.99 -17.53 23.27
CA ALA A 350 -13.10 -18.10 22.52
C ALA A 350 -12.98 -17.73 21.04
N ALA A 351 -12.91 -18.73 20.17
CA ALA A 351 -12.97 -18.57 18.72
C ALA A 351 -14.35 -19.01 18.23
N THR A 352 -15.10 -18.09 17.61
CA THR A 352 -16.45 -18.37 17.11
C THR A 352 -16.64 -17.86 15.68
N HIS A 353 -17.54 -18.50 14.95
CA HIS A 353 -18.06 -18.03 13.67
C HIS A 353 -19.58 -18.18 13.73
N ASP A 354 -20.31 -17.10 13.46
CA ASP A 354 -21.77 -17.03 13.61
C ASP A 354 -22.27 -17.54 14.97
N GLY A 355 -21.53 -17.22 16.03
CA GLY A 355 -21.81 -17.64 17.41
C GLY A 355 -21.51 -19.11 17.72
N GLN A 356 -21.08 -19.90 16.73
CA GLN A 356 -20.72 -21.31 16.91
C GLN A 356 -19.22 -21.47 17.17
N PRO A 357 -18.81 -22.30 18.15
CA PRO A 357 -17.40 -22.58 18.41
C PRO A 357 -16.67 -23.11 17.18
N GLN A 358 -15.51 -22.54 16.89
CA GLN A 358 -14.64 -22.97 15.79
C GLN A 358 -13.44 -23.74 16.32
N GLN A 359 -13.10 -24.85 15.65
CA GLN A 359 -11.88 -25.59 15.93
C GLN A 359 -10.70 -24.95 15.20
N GLY A 360 -9.60 -24.72 15.90
CA GLY A 360 -8.40 -24.13 15.32
C GLY A 360 -7.20 -24.20 16.24
N VAL A 361 -6.08 -23.64 15.78
CA VAL A 361 -4.85 -23.46 16.58
C VAL A 361 -4.74 -21.98 16.94
N VAL A 362 -4.51 -21.70 18.22
CA VAL A 362 -4.30 -20.34 18.73
C VAL A 362 -2.82 -20.16 19.06
N GLY A 363 -2.21 -19.13 18.48
CA GLY A 363 -0.89 -18.64 18.91
C GLY A 363 -1.08 -17.48 19.90
N ILE A 364 -0.37 -17.50 21.01
CA ILE A 364 -0.40 -16.45 22.03
C ILE A 364 1.01 -15.87 22.16
N SER A 365 1.12 -14.54 22.15
CA SER A 365 2.34 -13.82 22.50
C SER A 365 2.00 -12.80 23.59
N ILE A 366 2.84 -12.71 24.60
CA ILE A 366 2.74 -11.74 25.71
C ILE A 366 4.05 -10.98 25.73
N VAL A 367 3.99 -9.67 25.57
CA VAL A 367 5.16 -8.79 25.52
C VAL A 367 4.93 -7.58 26.43
N ASP A 368 6.02 -6.98 26.89
CA ASP A 368 5.98 -5.74 27.65
C ASP A 368 5.61 -4.57 26.72
N GLU A 369 4.76 -3.66 27.19
CA GLU A 369 4.31 -2.50 26.40
C GLU A 369 5.48 -1.62 25.95
N SER A 370 6.55 -1.55 26.74
CA SER A 370 7.78 -0.83 26.39
C SER A 370 8.46 -1.36 25.12
N VAL A 371 8.18 -2.60 24.71
CA VAL A 371 8.67 -3.17 23.44
C VAL A 371 7.90 -2.61 22.24
N PHE A 372 6.60 -2.29 22.39
CA PHE A 372 5.80 -1.67 21.33
C PHE A 372 6.14 -0.20 21.08
N ALA A 373 6.79 0.46 22.05
CA ALA A 373 7.30 1.83 21.86
C ALA A 373 8.44 1.89 20.82
N LEU A 374 9.07 0.76 20.48
CA LEU A 374 10.16 0.69 19.49
C LEU A 374 9.67 0.35 18.08
N GLU A 375 8.68 -0.55 17.97
CA GLU A 375 8.07 -0.93 16.70
C GLU A 375 6.57 -1.24 16.96
N GLY A 376 5.69 -0.41 16.41
CA GLY A 376 4.25 -0.64 16.45
C GLY A 376 3.88 -1.83 15.55
N GLN A 377 3.56 -2.98 16.13
CA GLN A 377 2.90 -4.07 15.40
C GLN A 377 1.38 -3.94 15.57
N GLU A 378 0.66 -3.72 14.47
CA GLU A 378 -0.81 -3.73 14.48
C GLU A 378 -1.38 -5.16 14.51
N ALA A 379 -2.39 -5.36 15.36
CA ALA A 379 -3.18 -6.59 15.42
C ALA A 379 -4.01 -6.75 14.13
N GLY A 380 -3.53 -7.59 13.21
CA GLY A 380 -4.16 -7.80 11.90
C GLY A 380 -3.15 -7.91 10.75
N PHE A 381 -1.92 -7.43 10.98
CA PHE A 381 -0.82 -7.47 10.01
C PHE A 381 -0.59 -8.87 9.43
N ALA A 382 -0.66 -9.92 10.25
CA ALA A 382 -0.48 -11.30 9.80
C ALA A 382 -1.50 -11.70 8.71
N ARG A 383 -2.77 -11.31 8.83
CA ARG A 383 -3.80 -11.68 7.84
C ARG A 383 -3.53 -11.00 6.49
N THR A 384 -3.27 -9.70 6.51
CA THR A 384 -2.93 -8.92 5.31
C THR A 384 -1.65 -9.44 4.67
N PHE A 385 -0.62 -9.70 5.48
CA PHE A 385 0.64 -10.30 5.05
C PHE A 385 0.42 -11.69 4.41
N PHE A 386 -0.29 -12.62 5.05
CA PHE A 386 -0.44 -13.95 4.47
C PHE A 386 -1.36 -14.00 3.23
N LEU A 387 -2.34 -13.11 3.11
CA LEU A 387 -3.32 -13.14 2.02
C LEU A 387 -2.91 -12.32 0.78
N LEU A 388 -2.21 -11.21 0.96
CA LEU A 388 -1.88 -10.25 -0.12
C LEU A 388 -0.40 -10.27 -0.52
N ASP A 389 0.50 -10.56 0.43
CA ASP A 389 1.93 -10.28 0.29
C ASP A 389 2.65 -11.19 -0.70
N ARG A 390 2.24 -12.47 -0.81
CA ARG A 390 2.90 -13.43 -1.71
C ARG A 390 2.87 -13.00 -3.19
N GLU A 391 1.80 -12.33 -3.64
CA GLU A 391 1.66 -11.87 -5.04
C GLU A 391 2.05 -10.39 -5.21
N LEU A 392 1.92 -9.56 -4.16
CA LEU A 392 2.33 -8.16 -4.17
C LEU A 392 3.85 -7.97 -3.96
N ARG A 393 4.55 -8.89 -3.25
CA ARG A 393 6.00 -8.82 -2.96
C ARG A 393 6.94 -9.39 -4.00
N ASN A 394 6.45 -9.99 -5.08
CA ASN A 394 7.34 -10.34 -6.19
C ASN A 394 7.79 -9.06 -6.92
N ALA A 395 8.61 -8.23 -6.27
CA ALA A 395 9.55 -7.36 -6.94
C ALA A 395 10.56 -8.28 -7.63
N ARG A 396 10.25 -8.68 -8.87
CA ARG A 396 11.32 -9.13 -9.75
C ARG A 396 12.14 -7.87 -10.07
N TYR A 397 13.19 -7.70 -9.29
CA TYR A 397 14.22 -6.64 -9.29
C TYR A 397 13.81 -5.33 -8.61
N ALA A 398 14.21 -5.18 -7.35
CA ALA A 398 14.70 -3.90 -6.85
C ALA A 398 16.17 -3.82 -7.24
N ILE A 399 16.53 -2.92 -8.15
CA ILE A 399 17.94 -2.54 -8.34
C ILE A 399 18.35 -1.86 -7.04
N HIS A 400 19.04 -2.60 -6.18
CA HIS A 400 19.89 -1.99 -5.19
C HIS A 400 21.15 -1.62 -5.96
N ASP A 401 21.40 -0.32 -6.12
CA ASP A 401 22.75 0.12 -6.47
C ASP A 401 23.68 -0.49 -5.42
N PHE A 402 24.68 -1.22 -5.90
CA PHE A 402 25.69 -1.83 -5.06
C PHE A 402 26.31 -0.74 -4.20
N ALA A 403 26.27 -0.90 -2.88
CA ALA A 403 27.19 -0.20 -2.02
C ALA A 403 28.61 -0.60 -2.46
N ASP A 404 29.40 0.37 -2.88
CA ASP A 404 30.83 0.19 -3.08
C ASP A 404 31.44 -0.09 -1.70
N LEU A 405 31.53 -1.39 -1.37
CA LEU A 405 32.29 -1.84 -0.21
C LEU A 405 33.74 -1.61 -0.57
N GLY A 406 34.29 -0.50 -0.07
CA GLY A 406 35.72 -0.22 -0.11
C GLY A 406 36.53 -1.45 0.30
N ASP A 407 37.68 -1.61 -0.35
CA ASP A 407 38.56 -2.78 -0.47
C ASP A 407 39.07 -3.39 0.86
N ASN A 408 38.15 -3.86 1.70
CA ASN A 408 38.44 -4.62 2.91
C ASN A 408 38.01 -6.07 2.70
N GLY A 409 38.98 -6.92 2.36
CA GLY A 409 38.79 -8.33 2.05
C GLY A 409 37.92 -9.07 3.08
N SER A 410 37.00 -9.88 2.55
CA SER A 410 36.16 -10.79 3.32
C SER A 410 37.01 -11.86 4.01
N PRO A 411 36.79 -12.15 5.31
CA PRO A 411 37.52 -13.19 6.05
C PRO A 411 37.18 -14.63 5.61
N TYR A 412 36.38 -14.81 4.55
CA TYR A 412 35.99 -16.10 4.00
C TYR A 412 36.69 -16.45 2.68
N ASP A 413 37.57 -15.59 2.16
CA ASP A 413 38.39 -15.87 0.99
C ASP A 413 39.66 -16.65 1.35
N SER A 414 39.49 -17.88 1.86
CA SER A 414 40.49 -18.94 1.67
C SER A 414 39.88 -20.30 1.94
N TYR A 415 40.26 -21.28 1.09
CA TYR A 415 39.89 -22.70 1.10
C TYR A 415 38.57 -23.05 0.38
N TYR A 416 38.67 -23.45 -0.89
CA TYR A 416 38.61 -24.87 -1.29
C TYR A 416 38.87 -25.00 -2.80
N SER A 417 39.88 -25.80 -3.15
CA SER A 417 40.21 -26.24 -4.51
C SER A 417 39.66 -27.65 -4.78
N HIS A 418 39.39 -27.90 -6.07
CA HIS A 418 39.30 -29.19 -6.80
C HIS A 418 37.93 -29.68 -7.33
N GLN A 419 37.83 -29.60 -8.67
CA GLN A 419 37.54 -30.65 -9.67
C GLN A 419 36.24 -31.49 -9.67
N ALA A 420 35.65 -31.48 -10.88
CA ALA A 420 34.82 -32.51 -11.56
C ALA A 420 33.38 -32.71 -11.05
N ALA A 421 32.34 -32.91 -11.88
CA ALA A 421 32.30 -33.51 -13.22
C ALA A 421 31.14 -32.96 -14.08
N ARG A 422 31.32 -33.01 -15.40
CA ARG A 422 30.27 -32.86 -16.42
C ARG A 422 29.43 -34.15 -16.47
N TYR A 423 28.10 -34.01 -16.58
CA TYR A 423 27.27 -34.85 -17.46
C TYR A 423 26.10 -34.02 -18.03
N PRO A 424 25.69 -34.25 -19.30
CA PRO A 424 24.64 -33.50 -19.98
C PRO A 424 23.28 -34.19 -19.84
N ALA A 425 22.18 -33.45 -19.72
CA ALA A 425 20.84 -33.98 -20.03
C ALA A 425 19.82 -32.88 -20.35
N VAL A 426 19.47 -32.84 -21.64
CA VAL A 426 18.12 -32.68 -22.22
C VAL A 426 17.33 -31.39 -21.91
N GLU A 427 17.26 -30.53 -22.93
CA GLU A 427 16.29 -29.43 -23.05
C GLU A 427 14.84 -29.95 -23.16
N PRO A 428 13.89 -29.32 -22.47
CA PRO A 428 12.52 -29.20 -22.94
C PRO A 428 12.34 -27.83 -23.62
N THR A 429 12.32 -27.85 -24.95
CA THR A 429 11.75 -26.82 -25.81
C THR A 429 10.27 -26.61 -25.46
N LEU A 430 9.92 -25.48 -24.82
CA LEU A 430 8.71 -24.68 -25.06
C LEU A 430 8.69 -23.48 -24.09
N LEU A 431 9.23 -22.35 -24.54
CA LEU A 431 9.09 -21.05 -23.87
C LEU A 431 8.98 -19.99 -24.97
N GLU A 432 7.79 -19.87 -25.55
CA GLU A 432 7.45 -18.78 -26.45
C GLU A 432 6.64 -17.72 -25.67
N GLN A 433 7.38 -16.71 -25.21
CA GLN A 433 7.02 -15.30 -25.01
C GLN A 433 5.68 -14.97 -24.33
N LEU A 434 5.69 -14.92 -22.99
CA LEU A 434 4.82 -14.03 -22.22
C LEU A 434 5.39 -12.59 -22.25
N PRO A 435 4.55 -11.54 -22.30
CA PRO A 435 5.02 -10.17 -22.39
C PRO A 435 5.75 -9.75 -21.10
N THR A 436 7.03 -9.41 -21.23
CA THR A 436 7.99 -9.09 -20.17
C THR A 436 8.01 -7.61 -19.75
N ASP A 437 6.88 -6.90 -19.82
CA ASP A 437 6.85 -5.49 -19.39
C ASP A 437 6.58 -5.37 -17.88
N ALA A 438 7.65 -5.22 -17.10
CA ALA A 438 7.62 -4.96 -15.65
C ALA A 438 6.75 -3.73 -15.27
N ALA A 439 6.56 -2.78 -16.20
CA ALA A 439 5.69 -1.62 -16.02
C ALA A 439 4.19 -1.96 -16.03
N THR A 440 3.78 -3.07 -16.64
CA THR A 440 2.38 -3.50 -16.71
C THR A 440 1.96 -4.23 -15.42
N MET A 441 2.88 -5.03 -14.85
CA MET A 441 2.66 -5.75 -13.58
C MET A 441 2.67 -4.83 -12.35
N ASN A 442 3.51 -3.78 -12.33
CA ASN A 442 3.52 -2.86 -11.19
C ASN A 442 2.23 -2.01 -11.12
N ARG A 443 1.60 -1.72 -12.27
CA ARG A 443 0.35 -0.95 -12.35
C ARG A 443 -0.90 -1.76 -12.01
N SER A 444 -0.93 -3.06 -12.30
CA SER A 444 -2.03 -3.93 -11.84
C SER A 444 -2.06 -4.06 -10.31
N ARG A 445 -0.91 -3.98 -9.64
CA ARG A 445 -0.81 -3.95 -8.17
C ARG A 445 -1.43 -2.70 -7.56
N THR A 446 -1.07 -1.51 -8.07
CA THR A 446 -1.66 -0.25 -7.63
C THR A 446 -3.18 -0.21 -7.88
N THR A 447 -3.63 -0.77 -9.00
CA THR A 447 -5.05 -0.87 -9.32
C THR A 447 -5.81 -1.76 -8.34
N ALA A 448 -5.24 -2.91 -7.97
CA ALA A 448 -5.84 -3.83 -7.00
C ALA A 448 -5.84 -3.25 -5.57
N LEU A 449 -4.77 -2.54 -5.17
CA LEU A 449 -4.71 -1.88 -3.88
C LEU A 449 -5.74 -0.75 -3.75
N LEU A 450 -5.87 0.10 -4.78
CA LEU A 450 -6.86 1.19 -4.80
C LEU A 450 -8.30 0.69 -4.91
N ALA A 451 -8.54 -0.38 -5.68
CA ALA A 451 -9.85 -1.02 -5.76
C ALA A 451 -10.23 -1.76 -4.47
N TRP A 452 -9.25 -2.29 -3.74
CA TRP A 452 -9.43 -2.86 -2.41
C TRP A 452 -9.73 -1.79 -1.37
N MET A 453 -9.07 -0.62 -1.43
CA MET A 453 -9.36 0.50 -0.53
C MET A 453 -10.73 1.17 -0.79
N ALA A 454 -11.30 1.02 -1.99
CA ALA A 454 -12.56 1.67 -2.41
C ALA A 454 -13.83 0.88 -2.06
N GLN A 455 -13.69 -0.26 -1.38
CA GLN A 455 -14.78 -1.15 -0.94
C GLN A 455 -14.75 -1.25 0.58
#